data_AF-W0BAA1-F1
#
_entry.id   AF-W0BAA1-F1
#
_cell.length_a   1.000
_cell.length_b   1.000
_cell.length_c   1.000
_cell.angle_alpha   90.00
_cell.angle_beta   90.00
_cell.angle_gamma   90.00
#
_symmetry.space_group_name_H-M   'P 1'
#
loop_
_entity.id
_entity.type
_entity.pdbx_description
1 polymer ?
#
loop_
_entity_poly.entity_id
_entity_poly.type
_entity_poly.pdbx_seq_one_letter_code
_entity_poly.pdbx_strand_id
1 'polypeptide(L)'
;MIPVVPAAHYQCGGILTDVNGRTDLKRLYAIGEVAFTGLHGANRLASNSLLEAVVMAANAARCSLQDIATSSKFTDPIPAWSSPSEVNARRASQINAHWRSLRGEMMSYAGIVRTEAGLEDILQLIMKRKKLLKIIIGSIVLPVILLNYAILSSMQN
;
A
#
# COMPACT_ATOMS: atom_id res chain seq x y z
N MET A 1 5.39 3.81 38.32
CA MET A 1 5.90 3.34 37.00
C MET A 1 4.72 3.30 36.04
N ILE A 2 4.90 3.75 34.80
CA ILE A 2 3.86 3.66 33.75
C ILE A 2 4.18 2.42 32.90
N PRO A 3 3.23 1.49 32.70
CA PRO A 3 3.49 0.29 31.90
C PRO A 3 3.65 0.67 30.42
N VAL A 4 4.64 0.05 29.75
CA VAL A 4 4.93 0.26 28.32
C VAL A 4 4.96 -1.08 27.59
N VAL A 5 4.54 -1.08 26.33
CA VAL A 5 4.54 -2.25 25.44
C VAL A 5 5.11 -1.88 24.07
N PRO A 6 5.79 -2.80 23.37
CA PRO A 6 6.27 -2.54 22.00
C PRO A 6 5.11 -2.34 21.02
N ALA A 7 5.32 -1.49 20.02
CA ALA A 7 4.36 -1.21 18.96
C ALA A 7 5.05 -1.13 17.59
N ALA A 8 4.30 -1.46 16.53
CA ALA A 8 4.73 -1.19 15.16
C ALA A 8 4.89 0.32 14.97
N HIS A 9 6.07 0.75 14.54
CA HIS A 9 6.44 2.18 14.54
C HIS A 9 6.84 2.71 13.16
N TYR A 10 7.39 1.87 12.27
CA TYR A 10 7.86 2.31 10.97
C TYR A 10 7.82 1.17 9.95
N GLN A 11 7.44 1.48 8.71
CA GLN A 11 7.46 0.54 7.59
C GLN A 11 8.73 0.72 6.76
N CYS A 12 9.64 -0.28 6.81
CA CYS A 12 10.86 -0.26 5.98
C CYS A 12 10.62 -0.77 4.55
N GLY A 13 9.52 -1.49 4.30
CA GLY A 13 9.10 -1.89 2.96
C GLY A 13 8.17 -0.86 2.33
N GLY A 14 7.75 -1.08 1.09
CA GLY A 14 6.91 -0.14 0.37
C GLY A 14 6.92 -0.40 -1.14
N ILE A 15 6.56 0.62 -1.91
CA ILE A 15 6.68 0.61 -3.37
C ILE A 15 8.17 0.70 -3.72
N LEU A 16 8.69 -0.28 -4.46
CA LEU A 16 10.09 -0.27 -4.91
C LEU A 16 10.36 0.96 -5.77
N THR A 17 11.38 1.73 -5.40
CA THR A 17 11.79 2.92 -6.16
C THR A 17 13.31 3.03 -6.29
N ASP A 18 13.75 3.78 -7.29
CA ASP A 18 15.12 4.26 -7.36
C ASP A 18 15.37 5.43 -6.37
N VAL A 19 16.61 5.91 -6.29
CA VAL A 19 17.01 7.05 -5.43
C VAL A 19 16.38 8.39 -5.82
N ASN A 20 15.69 8.44 -6.96
CA ASN A 20 14.92 9.60 -7.42
C ASN A 20 13.41 9.45 -7.14
N GLY A 21 13.00 8.38 -6.46
CA GLY A 21 11.59 8.09 -6.17
C GLY A 21 10.80 7.56 -7.38
N ARG A 22 11.46 7.16 -8.47
CA ARG A 22 10.78 6.58 -9.65
C ARG A 22 10.41 5.13 -9.37
N THR A 23 9.16 4.78 -9.66
CA THR A 23 8.70 3.39 -9.64
C THR A 23 9.04 2.69 -10.97
N ASP A 24 8.74 1.40 -11.07
CA ASP A 24 8.76 0.66 -12.33
C ASP A 24 7.67 1.12 -13.31
N LEU A 25 6.62 1.79 -12.81
CA LEU A 25 5.59 2.44 -13.62
C LEU A 25 6.04 3.84 -14.04
N LYS A 26 6.10 4.08 -15.36
CA LYS A 26 6.50 5.38 -15.91
C LYS A 26 5.60 6.50 -15.40
N ARG A 27 6.21 7.62 -15.02
CA ARG A 27 5.53 8.83 -14.51
C ARG A 27 4.77 8.63 -13.19
N LEU A 28 4.97 7.49 -12.51
CA LEU A 28 4.54 7.27 -11.13
C LEU A 28 5.75 7.31 -10.21
N TYR A 29 5.61 8.11 -9.16
CA TYR A 29 6.64 8.35 -8.16
C TYR A 29 6.12 7.95 -6.78
N ALA A 30 7.01 7.41 -5.94
CA ALA A 30 6.75 7.15 -4.53
C ALA A 30 7.94 7.64 -3.71
N ILE A 31 7.67 8.38 -2.63
CA ILE A 31 8.69 9.03 -1.79
C ILE A 31 8.34 8.91 -0.31
N GLY A 32 9.35 8.91 0.57
CA GLY A 32 9.15 8.78 2.02
C GLY A 32 8.74 7.37 2.45
N GLU A 33 8.00 7.24 3.55
CA GLU A 33 7.69 5.92 4.16
C GLU A 33 6.86 4.97 3.27
N VAL A 34 6.19 5.47 2.24
CA VAL A 34 5.50 4.61 1.25
C VAL A 34 6.46 3.95 0.27
N ALA A 35 7.69 4.46 0.15
CA ALA A 35 8.68 4.01 -0.80
C ALA A 35 9.68 3.04 -0.17
N PHE A 36 10.21 2.13 -0.98
CA PHE A 36 11.32 1.27 -0.66
C PHE A 36 12.49 1.58 -1.60
N THR A 37 13.36 2.49 -1.15
CA THR A 37 14.59 2.90 -1.84
C THR A 37 15.77 1.95 -1.61
N GLY A 38 15.65 1.07 -0.61
CA GLY A 38 16.75 0.27 -0.08
C GLY A 38 17.60 0.97 0.99
N LEU A 39 17.46 2.28 1.24
CA LEU A 39 18.28 3.03 2.21
C LEU A 39 18.20 2.45 3.63
N HIS A 40 17.00 2.08 4.06
CA HIS A 40 16.76 1.58 5.42
C HIS A 40 17.02 0.07 5.59
N GLY A 41 17.21 -0.67 4.49
CA GLY A 41 17.37 -2.12 4.52
C GLY A 41 16.28 -2.82 5.34
N ALA A 42 16.67 -3.72 6.24
CA ALA A 42 15.76 -4.43 7.13
C ALA A 42 15.45 -3.68 8.44
N ASN A 43 16.26 -2.69 8.82
CA ASN A 43 16.14 -1.97 10.08
C ASN A 43 16.47 -0.49 9.88
N ARG A 44 15.45 0.36 9.96
CA ARG A 44 15.61 1.81 9.84
C ARG A 44 16.36 2.39 11.05
N LEU A 45 17.45 3.11 10.79
CA LEU A 45 18.12 3.94 11.78
C LEU A 45 17.25 5.16 12.14
N ALA A 46 17.21 5.51 13.42
CA ALA A 46 16.42 6.64 13.92
C ALA A 46 16.81 7.95 13.22
N SER A 47 15.86 8.90 13.16
CA SER A 47 16.04 10.26 12.60
C SER A 47 16.29 10.39 11.10
N ASN A 48 16.51 9.29 10.37
CA ASN A 48 16.84 9.38 8.94
C ASN A 48 15.63 9.49 7.99
N SER A 49 14.44 8.99 8.36
CA SER A 49 13.30 8.93 7.42
C SER A 49 12.75 10.28 7.00
N LEU A 50 12.81 11.31 7.86
CA LEU A 50 12.38 12.65 7.45
C LEU A 50 13.37 13.25 6.43
N LEU A 51 14.67 13.04 6.66
CA LEU A 51 15.71 13.50 5.75
C LEU A 51 15.62 12.77 4.40
N GLU A 52 15.43 11.45 4.42
CA GLU A 52 15.17 10.67 3.21
C GLU A 52 13.98 11.24 2.43
N ALA A 53 12.84 11.45 3.11
CA ALA A 53 11.64 11.98 2.46
C ALA A 53 11.89 13.34 1.78
N VAL A 54 12.61 14.27 2.44
CA VAL A 54 12.92 15.60 1.89
C VAL A 54 13.86 15.50 0.68
N VAL A 55 14.92 14.70 0.78
CA VAL A 55 15.88 14.52 -0.33
C VAL A 55 15.21 13.88 -1.53
N MET A 56 14.42 12.82 -1.30
CA MET A 56 13.65 12.16 -2.35
C MET A 56 12.62 13.09 -2.99
N ALA A 57 11.93 13.93 -2.19
CA ALA A 57 10.96 14.89 -2.72
C ALA A 57 11.61 15.86 -3.71
N ALA A 58 12.80 16.38 -3.38
CA ALA A 58 13.56 17.26 -4.26
C ALA A 58 13.97 16.55 -5.56
N ASN A 59 14.46 15.31 -5.47
CA ASN A 59 14.84 14.52 -6.64
C ASN A 59 13.62 14.19 -7.52
N ALA A 60 12.53 13.72 -6.93
CA ALA A 60 11.29 13.36 -7.62
C ALA A 60 10.66 14.59 -8.30
N ALA A 61 10.70 15.77 -7.67
CA ALA A 61 10.23 17.00 -8.29
C ALA A 61 11.05 17.34 -9.55
N ARG A 62 12.38 17.28 -9.47
CA ARG A 62 13.27 17.53 -10.62
C ARG A 62 13.04 16.52 -11.75
N CYS A 63 12.95 15.23 -11.42
CA CYS A 63 12.73 14.16 -12.40
C CYS A 63 11.33 14.22 -13.02
N SER A 64 10.29 14.51 -12.24
CA SER A 64 8.91 14.59 -12.76
C SER A 64 8.72 15.76 -13.72
N LEU A 65 9.38 16.91 -13.50
CA LEU A 65 9.39 18.03 -14.45
C LEU A 65 10.00 17.63 -15.80
N GLN A 66 11.08 16.84 -15.79
CA GLN A 66 11.70 16.32 -17.01
C GLN A 66 10.78 15.32 -17.73
N ASP A 67 10.12 14.44 -16.98
CA ASP A 67 9.22 13.43 -17.54
C ASP A 67 7.95 14.05 -18.14
N ILE A 68 7.42 15.12 -17.55
CA ILE A 68 6.22 15.83 -18.05
C ILE A 68 6.51 16.61 -19.33
N ALA A 69 7.75 17.09 -19.52
CA ALA A 69 8.15 17.77 -20.75
C ALA A 69 8.02 16.87 -21.99
N THR A 70 8.00 15.54 -21.80
CA THR A 70 7.74 14.57 -22.87
C THR A 70 6.23 14.35 -23.01
N SER A 71 5.66 14.67 -24.17
CA SER A 71 4.23 14.47 -24.43
C SER A 71 3.84 12.99 -24.30
N SER A 72 2.84 12.71 -23.48
CA SER A 72 2.24 11.39 -23.32
C SER A 72 0.95 11.31 -24.11
N LYS A 73 0.88 10.38 -25.07
CA LYS A 73 -0.34 10.07 -25.81
C LYS A 73 -1.20 9.08 -25.02
N PHE A 74 -1.82 9.54 -23.94
CA PHE A 74 -2.87 8.75 -23.28
C PHE A 74 -4.18 9.14 -23.94
N THR A 75 -4.68 8.30 -24.83
CA THR A 75 -5.90 8.55 -25.63
C THR A 75 -7.11 7.77 -25.12
N ASP A 76 -6.89 6.80 -24.23
CA ASP A 76 -7.96 5.97 -23.73
C ASP A 76 -8.82 6.74 -22.71
N PRO A 77 -10.16 6.71 -22.85
CA PRO A 77 -11.03 7.36 -21.90
C PRO A 77 -10.93 6.70 -20.52
N ILE A 78 -10.71 7.51 -19.49
CA ILE A 78 -10.73 7.05 -18.11
C ILE A 78 -12.18 6.68 -17.76
N PRO A 79 -12.46 5.44 -17.30
CA PRO A 79 -13.82 5.05 -16.94
C PRO A 79 -14.36 5.91 -15.80
N ALA A 80 -15.64 6.25 -15.87
CA ALA A 80 -16.30 7.02 -14.82
C ALA A 80 -16.25 6.25 -13.49
N TRP A 81 -15.93 6.96 -12.41
CA TRP A 81 -15.97 6.39 -11.07
C TRP A 81 -17.39 5.91 -10.74
N SER A 82 -17.50 4.70 -10.19
CA SER A 82 -18.77 4.13 -9.75
C SER A 82 -18.64 3.60 -8.34
N SER A 83 -19.36 4.23 -7.41
CA SER A 83 -19.54 3.77 -6.03
C SER A 83 -21.02 3.88 -5.68
N PRO A 84 -21.58 2.95 -4.88
CA PRO A 84 -22.95 3.10 -4.42
C PRO A 84 -23.13 4.40 -3.65
N SER A 85 -24.27 5.04 -3.85
CA SER A 85 -24.68 6.24 -3.13
C SER A 85 -25.02 5.99 -1.66
N GLU A 86 -25.27 4.73 -1.29
CA GLU A 86 -25.69 4.35 0.06
C GLU A 86 -24.71 3.39 0.73
N VAL A 87 -24.36 3.71 1.98
CA VAL A 87 -23.54 2.85 2.83
C VAL A 87 -24.45 1.94 3.65
N ASN A 88 -24.33 0.64 3.44
CA ASN A 88 -25.03 -0.34 4.28
C ASN A 88 -24.34 -0.44 5.66
N ALA A 89 -24.97 0.15 6.69
CA ALA A 89 -24.43 0.20 8.05
C ALA A 89 -24.09 -1.19 8.64
N ARG A 90 -24.90 -2.22 8.33
CA ARG A 90 -24.64 -3.59 8.77
C ARG A 90 -23.34 -4.13 8.17
N ARG A 91 -23.12 -3.95 6.87
CA ARG A 91 -21.88 -4.37 6.18
C ARG A 91 -20.67 -3.59 6.69
N ALA A 92 -20.81 -2.28 6.90
CA ALA A 92 -19.74 -1.45 7.47
C ALA A 92 -19.34 -1.93 8.88
N SER A 93 -20.32 -2.27 9.73
CA SER A 93 -20.06 -2.85 11.06
C SER A 93 -19.30 -4.18 10.98
N GLN A 94 -19.68 -5.07 10.05
CA GLN A 94 -18.99 -6.34 9.81
C GLN A 94 -17.54 -6.14 9.36
N ILE A 95 -17.30 -5.22 8.41
CA ILE A 95 -15.95 -4.88 7.94
C ILE A 95 -15.10 -4.35 9.11
N ASN A 96 -15.65 -3.46 9.93
CA ASN A 96 -14.97 -2.92 11.11
C ASN A 96 -14.61 -4.00 12.14
N ALA A 97 -15.48 -4.99 12.34
CA ALA A 97 -15.18 -6.13 13.21
C ALA A 97 -13.97 -6.93 12.67
N HIS A 98 -13.98 -7.29 11.39
CA HIS A 98 -12.86 -7.97 10.75
C HIS A 98 -11.55 -7.18 10.77
N TRP A 99 -11.63 -5.85 10.60
CA TRP A 99 -10.48 -4.94 10.67
C TRP A 99 -9.87 -4.87 12.07
N ARG A 100 -10.69 -4.81 13.12
CA ARG A 100 -10.22 -4.85 14.52
C ARG A 100 -9.53 -6.16 14.84
N SER A 101 -10.13 -7.30 14.48
CA SER A 101 -9.53 -8.62 14.70
C SER A 101 -8.19 -8.76 13.97
N LEU A 102 -8.08 -8.22 12.75
CA LEU A 102 -6.84 -8.33 11.95
C LEU A 102 -5.65 -7.71 12.65
N ARG A 103 -5.84 -6.54 13.27
CA ARG A 103 -4.74 -5.88 13.99
C ARG A 103 -4.23 -6.72 15.15
N GLY A 104 -5.14 -7.33 15.92
CA GLY A 104 -4.76 -8.22 17.03
C GLY A 104 -4.00 -9.44 16.53
N GLU A 105 -4.52 -10.10 15.48
CA GLU A 105 -3.88 -11.27 14.88
C GLU A 105 -2.50 -10.95 14.28
N MET A 106 -2.37 -9.81 13.58
CA MET A 106 -1.08 -9.34 13.06
C MET A 106 -0.07 -9.09 14.18
N MET A 107 -0.50 -8.50 15.31
CA MET A 107 0.38 -8.29 16.46
C MET A 107 0.81 -9.62 17.09
N SER A 108 -0.08 -10.61 17.18
CA SER A 108 0.21 -11.92 17.79
C SER A 108 1.12 -12.80 16.92
N TYR A 109 0.89 -12.85 15.61
CA TYR A 109 1.57 -13.80 14.72
C TYR A 109 2.71 -13.17 13.90
N ALA A 110 2.62 -11.87 13.57
CA ALA A 110 3.59 -11.15 12.75
C ALA A 110 4.28 -9.99 13.51
N GLY A 111 4.30 -10.07 14.85
CA GLY A 111 4.94 -9.12 15.74
C GLY A 111 6.48 -9.23 15.77
N ILE A 112 7.07 -8.98 16.94
CA ILE A 112 8.53 -9.02 17.15
C ILE A 112 9.07 -10.45 17.00
N VAL A 113 8.44 -11.40 17.70
CA VAL A 113 8.78 -12.82 17.62
C VAL A 113 7.86 -13.47 16.61
N ARG A 114 8.44 -14.27 15.71
CA ARG A 114 7.73 -14.92 14.61
C ARG A 114 8.17 -16.36 14.52
N THR A 115 7.24 -17.23 14.18
CA THR A 115 7.48 -18.64 13.87
C THR A 115 6.89 -18.95 12.51
N GLU A 116 7.45 -19.93 11.81
CA GLU A 116 6.93 -20.38 10.52
C GLU A 116 5.46 -20.78 10.62
N ALA A 117 5.12 -21.66 11.57
CA ALA A 117 3.74 -22.08 11.83
C ALA A 117 2.80 -20.89 12.11
N GLY A 118 3.24 -19.91 12.92
CA GLY A 118 2.43 -18.73 13.21
C GLY A 118 2.20 -17.84 11.99
N LEU A 119 3.20 -17.73 11.10
CA LEU A 119 3.08 -17.00 9.84
C LEU A 119 2.15 -17.73 8.84
N GLU A 120 2.17 -19.05 8.81
CA GLU A 120 1.24 -19.86 8.03
C GLU A 120 -0.21 -19.70 8.51
N ASP A 121 -0.43 -19.75 9.83
CA ASP A 121 -1.75 -19.57 10.44
C ASP A 121 -2.36 -18.20 10.07
N ILE A 122 -1.60 -17.12 10.23
CA ILE A 122 -2.09 -15.77 9.91
C ILE A 122 -2.30 -15.59 8.41
N LEU A 123 -1.47 -16.21 7.56
CA LEU A 123 -1.66 -16.18 6.11
C LEU A 123 -2.99 -16.82 5.72
N GLN A 124 -3.33 -17.99 6.28
CA GLN A 124 -4.61 -18.66 6.05
C GLN A 124 -5.79 -17.80 6.53
N LEU A 125 -5.68 -17.18 7.72
CA LEU A 125 -6.70 -16.27 8.26
C LEU A 125 -6.93 -15.07 7.34
N ILE A 126 -5.86 -14.43 6.86
CA ILE A 126 -5.93 -13.30 5.91
C ILE A 126 -6.61 -13.73 4.61
N MET A 127 -6.23 -14.87 4.04
CA MET A 127 -6.83 -15.39 2.81
C MET A 127 -8.33 -15.66 2.96
N LYS A 128 -8.73 -16.30 4.07
CA LYS A 128 -10.15 -16.55 4.40
C LYS A 128 -10.91 -15.24 4.54
N ARG A 129 -10.35 -14.26 5.25
CA ARG A 129 -10.94 -12.94 5.44
C ARG A 129 -11.07 -12.16 4.13
N LYS A 130 -10.06 -12.20 3.26
CA LYS A 130 -10.10 -11.61 1.92
C LYS A 130 -11.27 -12.16 1.10
N LYS A 131 -11.51 -13.47 1.14
CA LYS A 131 -12.65 -14.10 0.47
C LYS A 131 -13.99 -13.61 1.02
N LEU A 132 -14.13 -13.54 2.34
CA LEU A 132 -15.36 -13.05 3.00
C LEU A 132 -15.61 -11.56 2.70
N LEU A 133 -14.58 -10.72 2.80
CA LEU A 133 -14.71 -9.29 2.54
C LEU A 133 -15.09 -8.98 1.09
N LYS A 134 -14.62 -9.78 0.11
CA LYS A 134 -15.10 -9.67 -1.27
C LYS A 134 -16.62 -9.86 -1.38
N ILE A 135 -17.20 -10.78 -0.61
CA ILE A 135 -18.64 -11.03 -0.59
C ILE A 135 -19.38 -9.88 0.11
N ILE A 136 -18.87 -9.43 1.26
CA ILE A 136 -19.49 -8.37 2.06
C ILE A 136 -19.49 -7.03 1.31
N ILE A 137 -18.34 -6.67 0.74
CA ILE A 137 -18.18 -5.43 -0.01
C ILE A 137 -18.97 -5.52 -1.33
N GLY A 138 -19.24 -6.72 -1.86
CA GLY A 138 -19.78 -6.86 -3.21
C GLY A 138 -18.78 -6.32 -4.24
N SER A 139 -19.04 -6.49 -5.53
CA SER A 139 -18.15 -6.12 -6.62
C SER A 139 -17.90 -4.59 -6.79
N ILE A 140 -18.08 -3.78 -5.75
CA ILE A 140 -17.86 -2.33 -5.72
C ILE A 140 -16.38 -1.96 -5.89
N VAL A 141 -15.44 -2.88 -5.64
CA VAL A 141 -13.99 -2.65 -5.81
C VAL A 141 -13.46 -3.21 -7.14
N LEU A 142 -14.34 -3.83 -7.95
CA LEU A 142 -13.96 -4.27 -9.29
C LEU A 142 -13.45 -3.12 -10.16
N PRO A 143 -13.97 -1.88 -10.10
CA PRO A 143 -13.43 -0.76 -10.88
C PRO A 143 -12.00 -0.39 -10.49
N VAL A 144 -11.65 -0.38 -9.19
CA VAL A 144 -10.28 -0.03 -8.74
C VAL A 144 -9.27 -1.10 -9.16
N ILE A 145 -9.66 -2.38 -9.11
CA ILE A 145 -8.80 -3.49 -9.53
C ILE A 145 -8.71 -3.57 -11.07
N LEU A 146 -9.82 -3.36 -11.79
CA LEU A 146 -9.86 -3.32 -13.25
C LEU A 146 -9.16 -2.09 -13.82
N LEU A 147 -9.18 -0.94 -13.12
CA LEU A 147 -8.42 0.26 -13.49
C LEU A 147 -6.92 -0.01 -13.38
N ASN A 148 -6.46 -0.64 -12.30
CA ASN A 148 -5.07 -1.08 -12.20
C ASN A 148 -4.70 -2.11 -13.28
N TYR A 149 -5.59 -3.06 -13.59
CA TYR A 149 -5.34 -4.05 -14.65
C TYR A 149 -5.30 -3.42 -16.05
N ALA A 150 -6.20 -2.48 -16.36
CA ALA A 150 -6.24 -1.77 -17.63
C ALA A 150 -5.04 -0.84 -17.84
N ILE A 151 -4.59 -0.14 -16.79
CA ILE A 151 -3.38 0.68 -16.80
C ILE A 151 -2.12 -0.19 -16.98
N LEU A 152 -2.06 -1.35 -16.32
CA LEU A 152 -0.93 -2.29 -16.47
C LEU A 152 -0.92 -2.94 -17.87
N SER A 153 -2.08 -3.27 -18.44
CA SER A 153 -2.19 -3.87 -19.78
C SER A 153 -1.93 -2.88 -20.92
N SER A 154 -2.27 -1.60 -20.77
CA SER A 154 -1.95 -0.57 -21.78
C SER A 154 -0.48 -0.14 -21.79
N MET A 155 0.29 -0.52 -20.76
CA MET A 155 1.73 -0.26 -20.67
C MET A 155 2.61 -1.43 -21.15
N GLN A 156 2.01 -2.57 -21.50
CA GLN A 156 2.70 -3.74 -22.09
C GLN A 156 2.68 -3.78 -23.62
N ASN A 157 2.05 -2.79 -24.27
CA ASN A 157 2.05 -2.60 -25.73
C ASN A 157 2.89 -1.39 -26.13
#